data_AF-A0A9K3EFK1-F1
#
_entry.id   AF-A0A9K3EFK1-F1
#
_cell.length_a   1.000
_cell.length_b   1.000
_cell.length_c   1.000
_cell.angle_alpha   90.00
_cell.angle_beta   90.00
_cell.angle_gamma   90.00
#
_symmetry.space_group_name_H-M   'P 1'
#
loop_
_entity.id
_entity.type
_entity.pdbx_description
1 polymer ?
#
loop_
_entity_poly.entity_id
_entity_poly.type
_entity_poly.pdbx_seq_one_letter_code
_entity_poly.pdbx_strand_id
1 'polypeptide(L)'
;MDPAAMNHLIISGVPTIVEHRAAVAALGVTSVAIVAECVQNFITAMDSLKLNMTAIDQVFPLLSDLSGSLNKMSILPPDFEGKTKMEEWIGRLAKMGAADELTEQQARQLHFDLESFYNSFMAALPTSGA
;
A
#
# COMPACT_ATOMS: atom_id res chain seq x y z
N MET A 1 52.23 20.98 28.27
CA MET A 1 50.87 20.50 27.98
C MET A 1 50.25 21.51 27.06
N ASP A 2 50.13 21.14 25.78
CA ASP A 2 49.74 22.02 24.69
C ASP A 2 48.20 22.24 24.70
N PRO A 3 47.68 23.47 24.51
CA PRO A 3 46.25 23.77 24.64
C PRO A 3 45.40 23.38 23.41
N ALA A 4 45.89 22.57 22.48
CA ALA A 4 45.20 22.25 21.22
C ALA A 4 44.05 21.24 21.30
N ALA A 5 43.60 20.83 22.50
CA ALA A 5 42.50 19.86 22.64
C ALA A 5 41.10 20.49 22.84
N MET A 6 40.99 21.81 22.75
CA MET A 6 39.71 22.53 22.94
C MET A 6 39.16 23.08 21.61
N ASN A 7 39.22 22.28 20.54
CA ASN A 7 38.71 22.69 19.23
C ASN A 7 38.11 21.53 18.42
N HIS A 8 37.38 20.62 19.08
CA HIS A 8 36.60 19.58 18.41
C HIS A 8 35.08 19.72 18.62
N LEU A 9 34.63 20.92 19.00
CA LEU A 9 33.20 21.24 19.23
C LEU A 9 32.66 22.29 18.24
N ILE A 10 33.42 22.65 17.21
CA ILE A 10 33.04 23.68 16.22
C ILE A 10 33.15 23.15 14.77
N ILE A 11 32.79 21.88 14.52
CA ILE A 11 32.55 21.38 13.14
C ILE A 11 31.31 20.47 13.11
N SER A 12 30.29 20.81 13.91
CA SER A 12 28.93 20.31 13.69
C SER A 12 28.03 21.49 13.34
N GLY A 13 28.37 22.16 12.24
CA GLY A 13 27.59 23.24 11.64
C GLY A 13 26.39 22.76 10.83
N VAL A 14 25.74 21.65 11.24
CA VAL A 14 24.49 21.21 10.63
C VAL A 14 23.41 21.26 11.71
N PRO A 15 22.44 22.17 11.62
CA PRO A 15 21.34 22.20 12.56
C PRO A 15 20.54 20.90 12.40
N THR A 16 20.38 20.15 13.48
CA THR A 16 19.58 18.92 13.61
C THR A 16 18.12 19.07 13.10
N ILE A 17 17.68 20.32 12.86
CA ILE A 17 16.39 20.65 12.23
C ILE A 17 16.34 20.33 10.72
N VAL A 18 17.48 20.36 10.00
CA VAL A 18 17.49 20.13 8.54
C VAL A 18 17.29 18.65 8.23
N GLU A 19 17.90 17.76 9.01
CA GLU A 19 17.75 16.31 8.83
C GLU A 19 16.36 15.82 9.25
N HIS A 20 15.79 16.36 10.32
CA HIS A 20 14.44 15.97 10.74
C HIS A 20 13.37 16.48 9.75
N ARG A 21 13.50 17.70 9.21
CA ARG A 21 12.57 18.23 8.20
C ARG A 21 12.70 17.50 6.86
N ALA A 22 13.93 17.16 6.44
CA ALA A 22 14.16 16.36 5.25
C ALA A 22 13.62 14.93 5.41
N ALA A 23 13.77 14.32 6.58
CA ALA A 23 13.19 13.01 6.90
C ALA A 23 11.65 13.06 6.90
N VAL A 24 11.03 14.07 7.52
CA VAL A 24 9.56 14.23 7.52
C VAL A 24 9.03 14.52 6.11
N ALA A 25 9.73 15.34 5.32
CA ALA A 25 9.36 15.59 3.92
C ALA A 25 9.54 14.33 3.05
N ALA A 26 10.63 13.58 3.24
CA ALA A 26 10.86 12.31 2.56
C ALA A 26 9.80 11.27 2.93
N LEU A 27 9.46 11.13 4.22
CA LEU A 27 8.37 10.27 4.70
C LEU A 27 7.02 10.68 4.10
N GLY A 28 6.75 11.99 3.96
CA GLY A 28 5.54 12.51 3.30
C GLY A 28 5.49 12.17 1.80
N VAL A 29 6.60 12.33 1.08
CA VAL A 29 6.70 11.99 -0.35
C VAL A 29 6.60 10.48 -0.59
N THR A 30 7.26 9.67 0.25
CA THR A 30 7.15 8.21 0.21
C THR A 30 5.72 7.75 0.51
N SER A 31 5.02 8.38 1.46
CA SER A 31 3.62 8.09 1.76
C SER A 31 2.70 8.37 0.56
N VAL A 32 2.86 9.53 -0.12
CA VAL A 32 2.05 9.86 -1.32
C VAL A 32 2.31 8.89 -2.47
N ALA A 33 3.56 8.49 -2.70
CA ALA A 33 3.91 7.51 -3.73
C ALA A 33 3.27 6.13 -3.44
N ILE A 34 3.31 5.67 -2.19
CA ILE A 34 2.69 4.40 -1.78
C ILE A 34 1.15 4.47 -1.89
N VAL A 35 0.54 5.60 -1.53
CA VAL A 35 -0.90 5.80 -1.73
C VAL A 35 -1.27 5.73 -3.21
N ALA A 36 -0.51 6.39 -4.08
CA ALA A 36 -0.74 6.34 -5.52
C ALA A 36 -0.56 4.92 -6.10
N GLU A 37 0.46 4.18 -5.65
CA GLU A 37 0.66 2.75 -5.99
C GLU A 37 -0.56 1.91 -5.58
N CYS A 38 -1.04 2.04 -4.34
CA CYS A 38 -2.24 1.34 -3.88
C CYS A 38 -3.48 1.66 -4.74
N VAL A 39 -3.74 2.95 -5.00
CA VAL A 39 -4.89 3.39 -5.81
C VAL A 39 -4.79 2.81 -7.22
N GLN A 40 -3.61 2.85 -7.83
CA GLN A 40 -3.38 2.23 -9.14
C GLN A 40 -3.67 0.73 -9.11
N ASN A 41 -3.15 0.01 -8.11
CA ASN A 41 -3.37 -1.44 -7.96
C ASN A 41 -4.85 -1.78 -7.77
N PHE A 42 -5.60 -0.98 -7.01
CA PHE A 42 -7.06 -1.12 -6.89
C PHE A 42 -7.75 -0.97 -8.25
N ILE A 43 -7.46 0.11 -8.98
CA ILE A 43 -8.08 0.38 -10.28
C ILE A 43 -7.75 -0.73 -11.26
N THR A 44 -6.50 -1.16 -11.35
CA THR A 44 -6.07 -2.24 -12.24
C THR A 44 -6.77 -3.56 -11.90
N ALA A 45 -6.85 -3.95 -10.62
CA ALA A 45 -7.54 -5.17 -10.21
C ALA A 45 -9.04 -5.13 -10.55
N MET A 46 -9.71 -4.01 -10.28
CA MET A 46 -11.13 -3.83 -10.60
C MET A 46 -11.39 -3.83 -12.12
N ASP A 47 -10.55 -3.17 -12.90
CA ASP A 47 -10.67 -3.09 -14.36
C ASP A 47 -10.48 -4.47 -15.03
N SER A 48 -9.48 -5.24 -14.59
CA SER A 48 -9.29 -6.62 -15.09
C SER A 48 -10.54 -7.48 -14.90
N LEU A 49 -11.23 -7.37 -13.76
CA LEU A 49 -12.50 -8.09 -13.54
C LEU A 49 -13.62 -7.59 -14.47
N LYS A 50 -13.71 -6.28 -14.75
CA LYS A 50 -14.68 -5.71 -15.70
C LYS A 50 -14.41 -6.14 -17.14
N LEU A 51 -13.14 -6.37 -17.50
CA LEU A 51 -12.71 -6.90 -18.79
C LEU A 51 -12.90 -8.42 -18.91
N ASN A 52 -13.49 -9.09 -17.92
CA ASN A 52 -13.64 -10.55 -17.84
C ASN A 52 -12.29 -11.30 -17.84
N MET A 53 -11.23 -10.69 -17.31
CA MET A 53 -9.96 -11.39 -17.06
C MET A 53 -10.06 -12.13 -15.73
N THR A 54 -10.66 -13.33 -15.75
CA THR A 54 -11.01 -14.11 -14.56
C THR A 54 -10.09 -15.30 -14.28
N ALA A 55 -9.12 -15.58 -15.15
CA ALA A 55 -8.13 -16.63 -14.96
C ALA A 55 -7.25 -16.36 -13.72
N ILE A 56 -6.93 -17.40 -12.96
CA ILE A 56 -6.19 -17.25 -11.70
C ILE A 56 -4.80 -16.69 -11.93
N ASP A 57 -4.10 -17.09 -12.99
CA ASP A 57 -2.76 -16.53 -13.31
C ASP A 57 -2.79 -15.03 -13.64
N GLN A 58 -3.95 -14.48 -13.99
CA GLN A 58 -4.16 -13.05 -14.23
C GLN A 58 -4.60 -12.32 -12.95
N VAL A 59 -5.54 -12.88 -12.20
CA VAL A 59 -6.12 -12.22 -11.02
C VAL A 59 -5.19 -12.31 -9.80
N PHE A 60 -4.53 -13.45 -9.60
CA PHE A 60 -3.71 -13.70 -8.41
C PHE A 60 -2.54 -12.71 -8.27
N PRO A 61 -1.75 -12.40 -9.33
CA PRO A 61 -0.68 -11.42 -9.22
C PRO A 61 -1.20 -10.02 -8.87
N LEU A 62 -2.33 -9.60 -9.45
CA LEU A 62 -2.93 -8.28 -9.18
C LEU A 62 -3.35 -8.13 -7.72
N LEU A 63 -4.01 -9.15 -7.15
CA LEU A 63 -4.38 -9.13 -5.73
C LEU A 63 -3.15 -9.19 -4.81
N SER A 64 -2.11 -9.92 -5.21
CA SER A 64 -0.85 -10.01 -4.46
C SER A 64 -0.13 -8.66 -4.42
N ASP A 65 -0.05 -7.96 -5.55
CA ASP A 65 0.54 -6.62 -5.64
C ASP A 65 -0.25 -5.60 -4.79
N LEU A 66 -1.58 -5.65 -4.87
CA LEU A 66 -2.48 -4.81 -4.07
C LEU A 66 -2.32 -5.08 -2.56
N SER A 67 -2.26 -6.35 -2.16
CA SER A 67 -1.98 -6.72 -0.76
C SER A 67 -0.61 -6.21 -0.31
N GLY A 68 0.41 -6.36 -1.17
CA GLY A 68 1.75 -5.85 -0.92
C GLY A 68 1.76 -4.34 -0.69
N SER A 69 1.11 -3.57 -1.57
CA SER A 69 1.03 -2.11 -1.45
C SER A 69 0.26 -1.69 -0.19
N LEU A 70 -0.85 -2.36 0.14
CA LEU A 70 -1.60 -2.13 1.39
C LEU A 70 -0.76 -2.41 2.65
N ASN A 71 0.15 -3.38 2.60
CA ASN A 71 1.03 -3.70 3.72
C ASN A 71 2.15 -2.67 3.91
N LYS A 72 2.58 -1.98 2.84
CA LYS A 72 3.53 -0.86 2.93
C LYS A 72 2.93 0.39 3.57
N MET A 73 1.60 0.51 3.60
CA MET A 73 0.89 1.66 4.17
C MET A 73 0.93 1.64 5.71
N SER A 74 1.92 2.33 6.30
CA SER A 74 2.03 2.49 7.76
C SER A 74 0.93 3.39 8.36
N ILE A 75 0.21 4.12 7.50
CA ILE A 75 -0.88 5.03 7.89
C ILE A 75 -2.21 4.33 8.14
N LEU A 76 -2.38 3.11 7.63
CA LEU A 76 -3.58 2.33 7.86
C LEU A 76 -3.52 1.67 9.25
N PRO A 77 -4.66 1.54 9.95
CA PRO A 77 -4.71 0.79 11.19
C PRO A 77 -4.25 -0.68 10.96
N PRO A 78 -3.61 -1.30 11.97
CA PRO A 78 -3.15 -2.68 11.86
C PRO A 78 -4.30 -3.66 11.59
N ASP A 79 -5.48 -3.39 12.15
CA ASP A 79 -6.71 -4.18 11.98
C ASP A 79 -7.58 -3.70 10.80
N PHE A 80 -6.98 -3.11 9.77
CA PHE A 80 -7.73 -2.68 8.59
C PHE A 80 -8.40 -3.88 7.91
N GLU A 81 -9.73 -3.93 7.94
CA GLU A 81 -10.54 -5.05 7.44
C GLU A 81 -10.19 -5.47 6.01
N GLY A 82 -9.84 -4.49 5.15
CA GLY A 82 -9.46 -4.77 3.77
C GLY A 82 -8.19 -5.63 3.64
N LYS A 83 -7.28 -5.63 4.62
CA LYS A 83 -6.11 -6.53 4.61
C LYS A 83 -6.54 -7.98 4.84
N THR A 84 -7.31 -8.23 5.89
CA THR A 84 -7.79 -9.57 6.25
C THR A 84 -8.57 -10.21 5.10
N LYS A 85 -9.54 -9.47 4.53
CA LYS A 85 -10.34 -10.01 3.42
C LYS A 85 -9.53 -10.19 2.13
N MET A 86 -8.51 -9.36 1.89
CA MET A 86 -7.59 -9.57 0.76
C MET A 86 -6.82 -10.87 0.92
N GLU A 87 -6.31 -11.18 2.13
CA GLU A 87 -5.64 -12.44 2.42
C GLU A 87 -6.57 -13.64 2.26
N GLU A 88 -7.84 -13.53 2.64
CA GLU A 88 -8.85 -14.57 2.41
C GLU A 88 -9.04 -14.85 0.92
N TRP A 89 -9.13 -13.80 0.08
CA TRP A 89 -9.22 -13.95 -1.37
C TRP A 89 -7.96 -14.59 -1.95
N ILE A 90 -6.77 -14.12 -1.59
CA ILE A 90 -5.49 -14.71 -2.04
C ILE A 90 -5.40 -16.18 -1.62
N GLY A 91 -5.76 -16.51 -0.38
CA GLY A 91 -5.77 -17.88 0.14
C GLY A 91 -6.79 -18.79 -0.57
N ARG A 92 -7.90 -18.22 -1.07
CA ARG A 92 -8.85 -18.94 -1.92
C ARG A 92 -8.27 -19.21 -3.30
N LEU A 93 -7.70 -18.18 -3.94
CA LEU A 93 -7.12 -18.29 -5.28
C LEU A 93 -5.90 -19.22 -5.31
N ALA A 94 -5.08 -19.24 -4.25
CA ALA A 94 -3.92 -20.13 -4.12
C ALA A 94 -4.26 -21.62 -4.15
N LYS A 95 -5.53 -21.99 -3.91
CA LYS A 95 -6.03 -23.37 -3.94
C LYS A 95 -6.51 -23.80 -5.33
N MET A 96 -6.55 -22.87 -6.28
CA MET A 96 -7.00 -23.09 -7.66
C MET A 96 -5.79 -23.22 -8.57
N GLY A 97 -5.94 -23.93 -9.68
CA GLY A 97 -4.92 -24.00 -10.72
C GLY A 97 -4.78 -22.68 -11.46
N ALA A 98 -3.59 -22.40 -11.99
CA ALA A 98 -3.31 -21.17 -12.73
C ALA A 98 -4.30 -20.90 -13.87
N ALA A 99 -4.69 -21.96 -14.60
CA ALA A 99 -5.64 -21.89 -15.72
C ALA A 99 -7.12 -21.98 -15.31
N ASP A 100 -7.41 -22.20 -14.02
CA ASP A 100 -8.79 -22.14 -13.55
C ASP A 100 -9.28 -20.69 -13.62
N GLU A 101 -10.59 -20.53 -13.72
CA GLU A 101 -11.24 -19.21 -13.76
C GLU A 101 -12.12 -19.02 -12.54
N LEU A 102 -12.19 -17.77 -12.07
CA LEU A 102 -13.25 -17.35 -11.15
C LEU A 102 -14.61 -17.55 -11.81
N THR A 103 -15.56 -18.12 -11.06
CA THR A 103 -16.95 -18.14 -11.53
C THR A 103 -17.49 -16.72 -11.60
N GLU A 104 -18.50 -16.48 -12.44
CA GLU A 104 -19.12 -15.15 -12.56
C GLU A 104 -19.57 -14.59 -11.20
N GLN A 105 -20.09 -15.45 -10.33
CA GLN A 105 -20.48 -15.08 -8.98
C GLN A 105 -19.26 -14.68 -8.11
N GLN A 106 -18.15 -15.42 -8.21
CA GLN A 106 -16.93 -15.09 -7.48
C GLN A 106 -16.30 -13.80 -7.99
N ALA A 107 -16.24 -13.59 -9.30
CA ALA A 107 -15.71 -12.37 -9.90
C ALA A 107 -16.53 -11.13 -9.48
N ARG A 108 -17.87 -11.23 -9.49
CA ARG A 108 -18.76 -10.16 -9.00
C ARG A 108 -18.57 -9.90 -7.51
N GLN A 109 -18.44 -10.95 -6.69
CA GLN A 109 -18.19 -10.79 -5.26
C GLN A 109 -16.84 -10.14 -4.99
N LEU A 110 -15.77 -10.58 -5.68
CA LEU A 110 -14.45 -9.99 -5.57
C LEU A 110 -14.46 -8.52 -5.98
N HIS A 111 -15.14 -8.17 -7.08
CA HIS A 111 -15.27 -6.77 -7.49
C HIS A 111 -15.97 -5.92 -6.42
N PHE A 112 -17.10 -6.40 -5.89
CA PHE A 112 -17.83 -5.70 -4.82
C PHE A 112 -16.96 -5.51 -3.57
N ASP A 113 -16.23 -6.55 -3.17
CA ASP A 113 -15.32 -6.50 -2.04
C ASP A 113 -14.18 -5.49 -2.28
N LEU A 114 -13.59 -5.46 -3.49
CA LEU A 114 -12.57 -4.49 -3.87
C LEU A 114 -13.09 -3.05 -3.82
N GLU A 115 -14.31 -2.78 -4.30
CA GLU A 115 -14.94 -1.46 -4.18
C GLU A 115 -15.15 -1.07 -2.71
N SER A 116 -15.59 -2.01 -1.87
CA SER A 116 -15.73 -1.78 -0.43
C SER A 116 -14.39 -1.45 0.23
N PHE A 117 -13.34 -2.20 -0.10
CA PHE A 117 -11.99 -1.97 0.45
C PHE A 117 -11.42 -0.64 -0.01
N TYR A 118 -11.61 -0.28 -1.27
CA TYR A 118 -11.19 1.01 -1.81
C TYR A 118 -11.87 2.17 -1.07
N ASN A 119 -13.18 2.09 -0.84
CA ASN A 119 -13.92 3.11 -0.09
C ASN A 119 -13.43 3.24 1.36
N SER A 120 -13.24 2.11 2.05
CA SER A 120 -12.67 2.09 3.41
C SER A 120 -11.24 2.61 3.44
N PHE A 121 -10.45 2.30 2.42
CA PHE A 121 -9.09 2.79 2.27
C PHE A 121 -9.08 4.31 2.11
N MET A 122 -9.88 4.86 1.21
CA MET A 122 -9.99 6.31 1.00
C MET A 122 -10.50 7.04 2.24
N ALA A 123 -11.40 6.44 3.00
CA ALA A 123 -11.88 6.99 4.28
C ALA A 123 -10.82 6.97 5.39
N ALA A 124 -9.88 6.01 5.34
CA ALA A 124 -8.76 5.91 6.28
C ALA A 124 -7.60 6.86 5.94
N LEU A 125 -7.54 7.39 4.70
CA LEU A 125 -6.55 8.38 4.33
C LEU A 125 -6.82 9.72 5.05
N PRO A 126 -5.78 10.46 5.47
CA PRO A 126 -5.95 11.81 5.96
C PRO A 126 -6.52 12.69 4.86
N THR A 127 -7.79 13.05 4.98
CA THR A 127 -8.34 14.14 4.17
C THR A 127 -7.64 15.41 4.62
N SER A 128 -6.91 16.05 3.71
CA SER A 128 -6.37 17.39 3.94
C SER A 128 -7.56 18.36 4.04
N GLY A 129 -8.10 18.57 5.24
CA GLY A 129 -9.27 19.42 5.44
C GLY A 129 -10.00 19.22 6.76
N ALA A 130 -9.32 19.49 7.88
CA ALA A 130 -9.91 20.04 9.11
C ALA A 130 -8.82 20.79 9.89
#